data_AF-A0A7S1KHT4-F1
#
_entry.id   AF-A0A7S1KHT4-F1
#
_cell.length_a   1.000
_cell.length_b   1.000
_cell.length_c   1.000
_cell.angle_alpha   90.00
_cell.angle_beta   90.00
_cell.angle_gamma   90.00
#
_symmetry.space_group_name_H-M   'P 1'
#
loop_
_entity.id
_entity.type
_entity.pdbx_description
1 polymer ?
#
loop_
_entity_poly.entity_id
_entity_poly.type
_entity_poly.pdbx_seq_one_letter_code
_entity_poly.pdbx_strand_id
1 'polypeptide(L)'
;FFIDMAPAYIICIFLLWPEVTERMLSLVECGFYPMKGYRDDEMRLMQNLDVICGSELYYQWIWLAFTGLLFWSAGGIFAVWVILYLNRKRLNVPKVRSVLGFLYNGYEMKEPLYYWELVQMFRKLLVLIVTFVPIPDVRARLILYGMVATAALALHVSFGPYDNRQDGAL
;
A
#
# COMPACT_ATOMS: atom_id res chain seq x y z
N PHE A 1 -6.44 -17.30 24.75
CA PHE A 1 -7.39 -16.36 24.13
C PHE A 1 -6.72 -15.34 23.21
N PHE A 2 -5.94 -14.37 23.73
CA PHE A 2 -5.31 -13.34 22.87
C PHE A 2 -4.29 -13.91 21.86
N ILE A 3 -3.54 -14.95 22.24
CA ILE A 3 -2.57 -15.61 21.34
C ILE A 3 -3.30 -16.37 20.22
N ASP A 4 -4.48 -16.91 20.50
CA ASP A 4 -5.27 -17.69 19.54
C ASP A 4 -5.95 -16.78 18.51
N MET A 5 -6.23 -15.51 18.87
CA MET A 5 -6.78 -14.49 17.99
C MET A 5 -5.72 -13.68 17.24
N ALA A 6 -4.44 -13.84 17.55
CA ALA A 6 -3.34 -13.13 16.88
C ALA A 6 -3.41 -13.14 15.33
N PRO A 7 -3.74 -14.26 14.65
CA PRO A 7 -3.85 -14.28 13.19
C PRO A 7 -4.96 -13.35 12.68
N ALA A 8 -6.11 -13.31 13.37
CA ALA A 8 -7.23 -12.46 12.98
C ALA A 8 -6.87 -10.97 13.10
N TYR A 9 -6.18 -10.57 14.17
CA TYR A 9 -5.71 -9.20 14.32
C TYR A 9 -4.74 -8.79 13.21
N ILE A 10 -3.81 -9.66 12.84
CA ILE A 10 -2.85 -9.42 11.75
C ILE A 10 -3.58 -9.21 10.43
N ILE A 11 -4.55 -10.08 10.11
CA ILE A 11 -5.35 -9.98 8.89
C ILE A 11 -6.13 -8.66 8.89
N CYS A 12 -6.81 -8.31 9.98
CA CYS A 12 -7.55 -7.05 10.08
C CYS A 12 -6.65 -5.85 9.87
N ILE A 13 -5.48 -5.80 10.52
CA ILE A 13 -4.52 -4.69 10.33
C ILE A 13 -4.05 -4.62 8.88
N PHE A 14 -3.76 -5.77 8.25
CA PHE A 14 -3.32 -5.82 6.86
C PHE A 14 -4.41 -5.36 5.87
N LEU A 15 -5.67 -5.70 6.13
CA LEU A 15 -6.81 -5.26 5.33
C LEU A 15 -7.15 -3.78 5.55
N LEU A 16 -6.98 -3.27 6.77
CA LEU A 16 -7.17 -1.86 7.10
C LEU A 16 -6.04 -0.98 6.57
N TRP A 17 -4.84 -1.55 6.41
CA TRP A 17 -3.66 -0.82 5.96
C TRP A 17 -3.91 0.02 4.69
N PRO A 18 -4.36 -0.54 3.54
CA PRO A 18 -4.57 0.24 2.32
C PRO A 18 -5.65 1.31 2.45
N GLU A 19 -6.75 1.03 3.16
CA GLU A 19 -7.85 1.98 3.37
C GLU A 19 -7.39 3.21 4.14
N VAL A 20 -6.63 2.99 5.23
CA VAL A 20 -6.10 4.11 6.03
C VAL A 20 -5.05 4.90 5.24
N THR A 21 -4.18 4.23 4.49
CA THR A 21 -3.21 4.89 3.60
C THR A 21 -3.90 5.74 2.54
N GLU A 22 -4.99 5.25 1.94
CA GLU A 22 -5.80 5.99 0.97
C GLU A 22 -6.39 7.26 1.60
N ARG A 23 -6.99 7.14 2.78
CA ARG A 23 -7.56 8.30 3.50
C ARG A 23 -6.48 9.33 3.85
N MET A 24 -5.30 8.90 4.28
CA MET A 24 -4.19 9.80 4.55
C MET A 24 -3.69 10.52 3.28
N LEU A 25 -3.59 9.80 2.15
CA LEU A 25 -3.19 10.41 0.88
C LEU A 25 -4.25 11.37 0.33
N SER A 26 -5.53 11.11 0.56
CA SER A 26 -6.62 12.00 0.13
C SER A 26 -6.56 13.40 0.75
N LEU A 27 -5.86 13.57 1.88
CA LEU A 27 -5.61 14.88 2.50
C LEU A 27 -4.59 15.75 1.72
N VAL A 28 -3.93 15.19 0.72
CA VAL A 28 -2.95 15.88 -0.14
C VAL A 28 -3.51 16.16 -1.53
N GLU A 29 -4.68 15.61 -1.87
CA GLU A 29 -5.24 15.69 -3.21
C GLU A 29 -5.79 17.07 -3.53
N CYS A 30 -5.09 17.77 -4.43
CA CYS A 30 -5.48 19.08 -4.95
C CYS A 30 -6.03 18.96 -6.37
N GLY A 31 -7.11 19.67 -6.64
CA GLY A 31 -7.73 19.71 -7.98
C GLY A 31 -8.31 21.08 -8.32
N PHE A 32 -8.55 21.27 -9.62
CA PHE A 32 -9.35 22.38 -10.13
C PHE A 32 -10.82 21.99 -10.13
N TYR A 33 -11.68 22.90 -9.68
CA TYR A 33 -13.12 22.67 -9.68
C TYR A 33 -13.86 23.84 -10.35
N PRO A 34 -14.43 23.65 -11.55
CA PRO A 34 -15.12 24.70 -12.27
C PRO A 34 -16.50 24.94 -11.64
N MET A 35 -16.57 25.76 -10.59
CA MET A 35 -17.84 26.18 -9.96
C MET A 35 -18.13 27.65 -10.26
N LYS A 36 -19.38 27.96 -10.61
CA LYS A 36 -19.86 29.34 -10.77
C LYS A 36 -19.65 30.13 -9.47
N GLY A 37 -18.73 31.09 -9.49
CA GLY A 37 -18.40 31.95 -8.35
C GLY A 37 -16.99 31.77 -7.80
N TYR A 38 -16.24 30.78 -8.28
CA TYR A 38 -14.83 30.58 -7.94
C TYR A 38 -13.90 30.96 -9.10
N ARG A 39 -12.70 31.45 -8.79
CA ARG A 39 -11.64 31.63 -9.79
C ARG A 39 -11.15 30.25 -10.25
N ASP A 40 -11.21 30.00 -11.56
CA ASP A 40 -10.73 28.77 -12.19
C ASP A 40 -9.20 28.54 -11.99
N ASP A 41 -8.50 29.56 -11.52
CA ASP A 41 -7.04 29.56 -11.32
C ASP A 41 -6.60 28.95 -9.97
N GLU A 42 -7.53 28.73 -9.04
CA GLU A 42 -7.21 28.30 -7.67
C GLU A 42 -7.41 26.78 -7.48
N MET A 43 -6.32 26.08 -7.17
CA MET A 43 -6.37 24.67 -6.76
C MET A 43 -6.90 24.55 -5.33
N ARG A 44 -7.82 23.62 -5.11
CA ARG A 44 -8.47 23.36 -3.81
C ARG A 44 -8.33 21.92 -3.40
N LEU A 45 -8.37 21.70 -2.09
CA LEU A 45 -8.32 20.35 -1.54
C LEU A 45 -9.61 19.61 -1.87
N MET A 46 -9.52 18.41 -2.43
CA MET A 46 -10.72 17.64 -2.86
C MET A 46 -11.59 17.18 -1.68
N GLN A 47 -10.99 16.92 -0.52
CA GLN A 47 -11.74 16.55 0.69
C GLN A 47 -12.41 17.76 1.37
N ASN A 48 -11.89 18.97 1.16
CA ASN A 48 -12.45 20.20 1.73
C ASN A 48 -12.21 21.39 0.80
N LEU A 49 -13.24 21.75 0.04
CA LEU A 49 -13.22 22.83 -0.94
C LEU A 49 -12.96 24.21 -0.33
N ASP A 50 -13.11 24.39 0.99
CA ASP A 50 -12.80 25.66 1.64
C ASP A 50 -11.28 25.92 1.72
N VAL A 51 -10.48 24.86 1.67
CA VAL A 51 -9.02 24.94 1.80
C VAL A 51 -8.36 25.15 0.44
N ILE A 52 -7.64 26.27 0.32
CA ILE A 52 -6.82 26.60 -0.85
C ILE A 52 -5.50 25.84 -0.76
N CYS A 53 -5.11 25.16 -1.85
CA CYS A 53 -3.81 24.52 -1.95
C CYS A 53 -2.70 25.56 -1.95
N GLY A 54 -1.73 25.41 -1.04
CA GLY A 54 -0.66 26.38 -0.79
C GLY A 54 -0.95 27.38 0.33
N SER A 55 -2.14 27.34 0.95
CA SER A 55 -2.41 28.09 2.20
C SER A 55 -1.65 27.50 3.39
N GLU A 56 -1.49 28.29 4.46
CA GLU A 56 -0.88 27.80 5.71
C GLU A 56 -1.64 26.60 6.30
N LEU A 57 -2.97 26.63 6.24
CA LEU A 57 -3.83 25.54 6.67
C LEU A 57 -3.57 24.26 5.85
N TYR A 58 -3.38 24.39 4.53
CA TYR A 58 -3.03 23.25 3.67
C TYR A 58 -1.70 22.61 4.08
N TYR A 59 -0.68 23.40 4.44
CA TYR A 59 0.59 22.84 4.93
C TYR A 59 0.43 22.07 6.25
N GLN A 60 -0.47 22.49 7.14
CA GLN A 60 -0.79 21.74 8.37
C GLN A 60 -1.38 20.36 8.04
N TRP A 61 -2.30 20.29 7.06
CA TRP A 61 -2.85 19.02 6.57
C TRP A 61 -1.80 18.12 5.93
N ILE A 62 -0.88 18.69 5.13
CA ILE A 62 0.25 17.94 4.57
C ILE A 62 1.11 17.32 5.66
N TRP A 63 1.46 18.08 6.71
CA TRP A 63 2.29 17.55 7.79
C TRP A 63 1.61 16.40 8.53
N LEU A 64 0.31 16.52 8.80
CA LEU A 64 -0.47 15.43 9.38
C LEU A 64 -0.53 14.20 8.47
N ALA A 65 -0.78 14.40 7.17
CA ALA A 65 -0.81 13.33 6.19
C ALA A 65 0.56 12.63 6.09
N PHE A 66 1.65 13.40 6.00
CA PHE A 66 3.00 12.88 5.87
C PHE A 66 3.43 12.07 7.09
N THR A 67 3.18 12.60 8.30
CA THR A 67 3.47 11.87 9.54
C THR A 67 2.63 10.59 9.63
N GLY A 68 1.33 10.65 9.32
CA GLY A 68 0.47 9.48 9.24
C GLY A 68 1.01 8.43 8.26
N LEU A 69 1.39 8.83 7.05
CA LEU A 69 1.94 7.93 6.04
C LEU A 69 3.27 7.30 6.47
N LEU A 70 4.14 8.07 7.12
CA LEU A 70 5.42 7.56 7.61
C LEU A 70 5.21 6.51 8.71
N PHE A 71 4.39 6.82 9.72
CA PHE A 71 4.18 5.90 10.85
C PHE A 71 3.31 4.70 10.48
N TRP A 72 2.24 4.91 9.71
CA TRP A 72 1.29 3.84 9.36
C TRP A 72 1.70 3.08 8.11
N SER A 73 1.95 3.79 7.01
CA SER A 73 2.18 3.15 5.71
C SER A 73 3.58 2.55 5.63
N ALA A 74 4.61 3.39 5.76
CA ALA A 74 5.99 2.92 5.74
C ALA A 74 6.31 2.03 6.95
N GLY A 75 5.83 2.41 8.14
CA GLY A 75 5.94 1.59 9.35
C GLY A 75 5.29 0.22 9.22
N GLY A 76 4.12 0.11 8.59
CA GLY A 76 3.45 -1.17 8.34
C GLY A 76 4.25 -2.10 7.44
N ILE A 77 4.76 -1.59 6.31
CA ILE A 77 5.63 -2.36 5.39
C ILE A 77 6.91 -2.79 6.12
N PHE A 78 7.53 -1.87 6.87
CA PHE A 78 8.75 -2.16 7.63
C PHE A 78 8.49 -3.21 8.73
N ALA A 79 7.38 -3.11 9.45
CA ALA A 79 7.02 -4.07 10.49
C ALA A 79 6.83 -5.47 9.91
N VAL A 80 6.12 -5.61 8.79
CA VAL A 80 5.96 -6.89 8.09
C VAL A 80 7.32 -7.43 7.66
N TRP A 81 8.19 -6.58 7.11
CA TRP A 81 9.54 -6.96 6.70
C TRP A 81 10.39 -7.45 7.88
N VAL A 82 10.39 -6.74 8.99
CA VAL A 82 11.11 -7.13 10.21
C VAL A 82 10.58 -8.45 10.75
N ILE A 83 9.25 -8.62 10.85
CA ILE A 83 8.62 -9.85 11.35
C ILE A 83 9.02 -11.05 10.48
N LEU A 84 8.98 -10.91 9.15
CA LEU A 84 9.38 -11.96 8.23
C LEU A 84 10.89 -12.24 8.31
N TYR A 85 11.72 -11.20 8.38
CA TYR A 85 13.18 -11.34 8.46
C TYR A 85 13.63 -12.04 9.73
N LEU A 86 13.06 -11.67 10.89
CA LEU A 86 13.38 -12.30 12.18
C LEU A 86 12.91 -13.76 12.24
N ASN A 87 11.80 -14.09 11.60
CA ASN A 87 11.22 -15.44 11.60
C ASN A 87 11.64 -16.29 10.39
N ARG A 88 12.52 -15.80 9.50
CA ARG A 88 12.89 -16.49 8.23
C ARG A 88 13.31 -17.95 8.39
N LYS A 89 14.01 -18.28 9.48
CA LYS A 89 14.49 -19.65 9.76
C LYS A 89 13.42 -20.56 10.38
N ARG A 90 12.29 -19.99 10.80
CA ARG A 90 11.20 -20.66 11.53
C ARG A 90 9.85 -20.61 10.81
N LEU A 91 9.81 -20.11 9.58
CA LEU A 91 8.58 -20.02 8.76
C LEU A 91 7.89 -21.38 8.60
N ASN A 92 8.66 -22.47 8.51
CA ASN A 92 8.11 -23.84 8.35
C ASN A 92 7.54 -24.45 9.64
N VAL A 93 7.69 -23.79 10.79
CA VAL A 93 7.19 -24.32 12.07
C VAL A 93 5.65 -24.17 12.12
N PRO A 94 4.88 -25.23 12.45
CA PRO A 94 3.42 -25.19 12.42
C PRO A 94 2.80 -24.03 13.20
N LYS A 95 3.37 -23.72 14.38
CA LYS A 95 2.91 -22.61 15.24
C LYS A 95 3.18 -21.22 14.66
N VAL A 96 4.25 -21.06 13.88
CA VAL A 96 4.55 -19.80 13.18
C VAL A 96 3.68 -19.70 11.93
N ARG A 97 3.46 -20.83 11.23
CA ARG A 97 2.59 -20.92 10.07
C ARG A 97 1.12 -20.65 10.38
N SER A 98 0.62 -21.07 11.54
CA SER A 98 -0.77 -20.78 11.92
C SER A 98 -1.03 -19.29 12.17
N VAL A 99 0.01 -18.49 12.45
CA VAL A 99 -0.11 -17.05 12.76
C VAL A 99 0.31 -16.18 11.59
N LEU A 100 1.51 -16.43 11.04
CA LEU A 100 2.08 -15.63 9.96
C LEU A 100 1.79 -16.21 8.57
N GLY A 101 1.18 -17.40 8.50
CA GLY A 101 0.87 -18.07 7.23
C GLY A 101 0.14 -17.14 6.28
N PHE A 102 -0.79 -16.31 6.75
CA PHE A 102 -1.46 -15.33 5.90
C PHE A 102 -0.50 -14.47 5.04
N LEU A 103 0.68 -14.12 5.55
CA LEU A 103 1.64 -13.25 4.85
C LEU A 103 2.49 -13.97 3.78
N TYR A 104 2.41 -15.30 3.65
CA TYR A 104 3.24 -16.04 2.69
C TYR A 104 2.63 -17.34 2.16
N ASN A 105 1.48 -17.78 2.70
CA ASN A 105 0.81 -19.03 2.36
C ASN A 105 0.06 -18.79 1.04
N GLY A 106 0.64 -19.27 -0.06
CA GLY A 106 0.24 -18.97 -1.43
C GLY A 106 1.44 -18.78 -2.38
N TYR A 107 2.63 -18.56 -1.81
CA TYR A 107 3.89 -18.50 -2.56
C TYR A 107 4.80 -19.67 -2.14
N GLU A 108 5.67 -20.11 -3.05
CA GLU A 108 6.66 -21.12 -2.69
C GLU A 108 7.50 -20.65 -1.49
N MET A 109 7.70 -21.53 -0.50
CA MET A 109 8.50 -21.23 0.69
C MET A 109 10.02 -21.18 0.41
N LYS A 110 10.44 -21.35 -0.85
CA LYS A 110 11.84 -21.22 -1.25
C LYS A 110 12.26 -19.76 -1.16
N GLU A 111 13.46 -19.50 -0.61
CA GLU A 111 14.07 -18.18 -0.79
C GLU A 111 14.21 -17.93 -2.31
N PRO A 112 13.75 -16.80 -2.87
CA PRO A 112 13.43 -15.51 -2.23
C PRO A 112 11.92 -15.17 -2.11
N LEU A 113 11.02 -16.13 -2.20
CA LEU A 113 9.60 -15.87 -2.46
C LEU A 113 8.76 -15.51 -1.23
N TYR A 114 9.32 -15.71 -0.03
CA TYR A 114 8.62 -15.44 1.25
C TYR A 114 8.31 -13.95 1.52
N TYR A 115 8.96 -13.02 0.81
CA TYR A 115 8.71 -11.58 0.94
C TYR A 115 7.72 -11.03 -0.09
N TRP A 116 7.12 -11.88 -0.93
CA TRP A 116 6.33 -11.41 -2.07
C TRP A 116 5.11 -10.56 -1.67
N GLU A 117 4.49 -10.83 -0.52
CA GLU A 117 3.41 -9.96 0.00
C GLU A 117 3.87 -8.52 0.26
N LEU A 118 5.13 -8.30 0.65
CA LEU A 118 5.69 -6.95 0.78
C LEU A 118 5.78 -6.24 -0.57
N VAL A 119 6.12 -6.97 -1.63
CA VAL A 119 6.14 -6.43 -3.01
C VAL A 119 4.73 -6.03 -3.43
N GLN A 120 3.71 -6.81 -3.05
CA GLN A 120 2.31 -6.47 -3.32
C GLN A 120 1.85 -5.25 -2.51
N MET A 121 2.21 -5.14 -1.24
CA MET A 121 1.92 -3.94 -0.43
C MET A 121 2.59 -2.70 -1.02
N PHE A 122 3.86 -2.81 -1.42
CA PHE A 122 4.61 -1.71 -2.03
C PHE A 122 3.99 -1.28 -3.38
N ARG A 123 3.58 -2.24 -4.21
CA ARG A 123 2.85 -1.94 -5.46
C ARG A 123 1.57 -1.17 -5.20
N LYS A 124 0.75 -1.59 -4.22
CA LYS A 124 -0.47 -0.87 -3.84
C LYS A 124 -0.16 0.56 -3.38
N LEU A 125 0.90 0.74 -2.59
CA LEU A 125 1.37 2.07 -2.17
C LEU A 125 1.72 2.96 -3.36
N LEU A 126 2.47 2.46 -4.34
CA LEU A 126 2.83 3.21 -5.54
C LEU A 126 1.60 3.65 -6.34
N VAL A 127 0.62 2.76 -6.50
CA VAL A 127 -0.64 3.07 -7.19
C VAL A 127 -1.40 4.18 -6.43
N LEU A 128 -1.49 4.09 -5.10
CA LEU A 128 -2.13 5.13 -4.30
C LEU A 128 -1.38 6.47 -4.41
N ILE A 129 -0.05 6.48 -4.37
CA ILE A 129 0.73 7.71 -4.56
C ILE A 129 0.44 8.34 -5.92
N VAL A 130 0.47 7.57 -7.01
CA VAL A 130 0.12 8.07 -8.36
C VAL A 130 -1.33 8.60 -8.42
N THR A 131 -2.21 8.07 -7.57
CA THR A 131 -3.62 8.48 -7.49
C THR A 131 -3.79 9.84 -6.84
N PHE A 132 -3.11 10.10 -5.72
CA PHE A 132 -3.36 11.30 -4.93
C PHE A 132 -2.34 12.42 -5.15
N VAL A 133 -1.22 12.14 -5.84
CA VAL A 133 -0.32 13.21 -6.28
C VAL A 133 -1.06 14.09 -7.30
N PRO A 134 -1.05 15.43 -7.13
CA PRO A 134 -1.75 16.36 -8.02
C PRO A 134 -1.02 16.46 -9.37
N ILE A 135 -1.29 15.49 -10.25
CA ILE A 135 -0.82 15.48 -11.64
C ILE A 135 -1.94 16.09 -12.50
N PRO A 136 -1.73 17.28 -13.10
CA PRO A 136 -2.79 17.98 -13.83
C PRO A 136 -3.18 17.27 -15.14
N ASP A 137 -2.24 16.57 -15.77
CA ASP A 137 -2.51 15.84 -17.01
C ASP A 137 -2.97 14.39 -16.73
N VAL A 138 -4.23 14.12 -17.09
CA VAL A 138 -4.85 12.80 -17.00
C VAL A 138 -4.09 11.77 -17.84
N ARG A 139 -3.54 12.17 -19.00
CA ARG A 139 -2.79 11.26 -19.88
C ARG A 139 -1.49 10.81 -19.22
N ALA A 140 -0.74 11.76 -18.65
CA ALA A 140 0.47 11.46 -17.88
C ALA A 140 0.16 10.51 -16.70
N ARG A 141 -0.94 10.74 -15.97
CA ARG A 141 -1.37 9.86 -14.87
C ARG A 141 -1.70 8.43 -15.35
N LEU A 142 -2.40 8.28 -16.47
CA LEU A 142 -2.69 6.97 -17.08
C LEU A 142 -1.40 6.24 -17.50
N ILE A 143 -0.43 6.95 -18.08
CA ILE A 143 0.88 6.38 -18.44
C ILE A 143 1.60 5.87 -17.19
N LEU A 144 1.59 6.62 -16.09
CA LEU A 144 2.21 6.20 -14.82
C LEU A 144 1.56 4.95 -14.24
N TYR A 145 0.23 4.85 -14.25
CA TYR A 145 -0.44 3.60 -13.85
C TYR A 145 -0.02 2.43 -14.75
N GLY A 146 0.05 2.65 -16.06
CA GLY A 146 0.53 1.66 -17.02
C GLY A 146 1.97 1.21 -16.75
N MET A 147 2.87 2.14 -16.43
CA MET A 147 4.26 1.85 -16.07
C MET A 147 4.34 1.00 -14.80
N VAL A 148 3.63 1.38 -13.74
CA VAL A 148 3.58 0.62 -12.48
C VAL A 148 3.00 -0.78 -12.71
N ALA A 149 1.91 -0.90 -13.46
CA ALA A 149 1.28 -2.17 -13.77
C ALA A 149 2.20 -3.08 -14.61
N THR A 150 2.87 -2.54 -15.62
CA THR A 150 3.77 -3.28 -16.49
C THR A 150 5.01 -3.76 -15.73
N ALA A 151 5.61 -2.89 -14.91
CA ALA A 151 6.73 -3.26 -14.05
C ALA A 151 6.33 -4.35 -13.06
N ALA A 152 5.17 -4.22 -12.42
CA ALA A 152 4.63 -5.24 -11.52
C ALA A 152 4.39 -6.58 -12.22
N LEU A 153 3.83 -6.56 -13.43
CA LEU A 153 3.60 -7.75 -14.23
C LEU A 153 4.93 -8.42 -14.62
N ALA A 154 5.89 -7.63 -15.09
CA ALA A 154 7.22 -8.12 -15.45
C ALA A 154 7.92 -8.77 -14.24
N LEU A 155 7.83 -8.15 -13.06
CA LEU A 155 8.34 -8.74 -11.82
C LEU A 155 7.60 -10.03 -11.49
N HIS A 156 6.27 -10.06 -11.57
CA HIS A 156 5.48 -11.25 -11.25
C HIS A 156 5.80 -12.43 -12.18
N VAL A 157 5.94 -12.17 -13.48
CA VAL A 157 6.32 -13.20 -14.47
C VAL A 157 7.77 -13.65 -14.27
N SER A 158 8.70 -12.74 -14.01
CA SER A 158 10.13 -13.07 -13.84
C SER A 158 10.40 -13.89 -12.58
N PHE A 159 9.75 -13.55 -11.47
CA PHE A 159 9.91 -14.28 -10.20
C PHE A 159 9.01 -15.51 -10.11
N GLY A 160 7.93 -15.57 -10.90
CA GLY A 160 7.02 -16.71 -11.00
C GLY A 160 6.63 -17.28 -9.64
N PRO A 161 6.05 -16.50 -8.72
CA PRO A 161 5.99 -16.86 -7.31
C PRO A 161 4.91 -17.91 -6.98
N TYR A 162 4.40 -18.63 -7.96
CA TYR A 162 3.27 -19.54 -7.84
C TYR A 162 3.65 -20.80 -7.05
N ASP A 163 2.84 -21.16 -6.06
CA ASP A 163 3.04 -22.39 -5.30
C ASP A 163 2.65 -23.62 -6.15
N ASN A 164 3.65 -24.35 -6.65
CA ASN A 164 3.44 -25.57 -7.44
C ASN A 164 3.04 -26.80 -6.60
N ARG A 165 2.70 -26.64 -5.31
CA ARG A 165 2.31 -27.77 -4.43
C ARG A 165 1.03 -28.50 -4.84
N GLN A 166 0.17 -27.88 -5.65
CA GLN A 166 -1.03 -28.54 -6.17
C GLN A 166 -0.75 -29.43 -7.40
N ASP A 167 0.41 -29.26 -8.06
CA ASP A 167 0.81 -30.08 -9.22
C ASP A 167 1.58 -31.35 -8.82
N GLY A 168 1.83 -31.53 -7.52
CA GLY A 168 2.55 -32.67 -6.93
C GLY A 168 1.65 -33.87 -6.56
N ALA A 169 0.63 -34.16 -7.37
CA ALA A 169 -0.03 -35.46 -7.35
C ALA A 169 0.81 -36.49 -8.14
N LEU A 170 2.04 -36.75 -7.69
CA LEU A 170 2.87 -37.92 -8.02
C LEU A 170 3.78 -38.25 -6.84
#